data_AF-A0AAN0NEJ0-F1
#
_entry.id   AF-A0AAN0NEJ0-F1
#
_cell.length_a   1.000
_cell.length_b   1.000
_cell.length_c   1.000
_cell.angle_alpha   90.00
_cell.angle_beta   90.00
_cell.angle_gamma   90.00
#
_symmetry.space_group_name_H-M   'P 1'
#
loop_
_entity.id
_entity.type
_entity.pdbx_description
1 polymer ?
#
loop_
_entity_poly.entity_id
_entity_poly.type
_entity_poly.pdbx_seq_one_letter_code
_entity_poly.pdbx_strand_id
1 'polypeptide(L)'
;MRQTYITASHLVDDYRKALLEGREFALGVQVRPFNFAFSEASLDRKSIEVAIYHALKKQTFTKLNDVLNYPKTIQSFMALLDEMDAYGVSLSDLPKATPLQREIAQVMTIVRTMIPEPIIGPQSYIAYDQGLSHAHRAFLARHEIPLASRLPMEPTSIRFRVALNIRSEIESVIQDILERDIKDQFVVAIPNFNAHHALIEATLARYGLHQKFSDKRFDLAKAQFLAMVTLALDNSVQSVLALIEANPLKLQFIDDLVYYIQHFELTYAQLFEPFNHAQAHPDYPQIYRLQEHIQSDVLTLRQFLLDLSTKDYVGALTFAYDTLALNSRIDIRPIKSFLESHMHLYDASTHLFFMNHFKSVQSRALTQHVIRWIDIRELPYLAPQSIFMFLV
;
A
#
# COMPACT_ATOMS: atom_id res chain seq x y z
N MET A 1 -7.89 33.73 19.39
CA MET A 1 -6.64 33.14 18.82
C MET A 1 -7.02 31.77 18.24
N ARG A 2 -6.56 31.41 17.04
CA ARG A 2 -6.79 30.06 16.49
C ARG A 2 -5.84 29.10 17.20
N GLN A 3 -6.38 28.01 17.74
CA GLN A 3 -5.62 27.00 18.45
C GLN A 3 -5.55 25.75 17.57
N THR A 4 -4.34 25.25 17.36
CA THR A 4 -4.09 24.09 16.52
C THR A 4 -3.60 22.94 17.38
N TYR A 5 -4.39 21.87 17.41
CA TYR A 5 -4.02 20.63 18.06
C TYR A 5 -3.30 19.71 17.10
N ILE A 6 -2.22 19.11 17.59
CA ILE A 6 -1.35 18.20 16.84
C ILE A 6 -1.53 16.79 17.39
N THR A 7 -1.71 15.81 16.52
CA THR A 7 -1.82 14.40 16.91
C THR A 7 -1.23 13.47 15.84
N ALA A 8 -1.16 12.17 16.13
CA ALA A 8 -0.81 11.16 15.13
C ALA A 8 -1.86 11.12 14.01
N SER A 9 -1.45 10.87 12.76
CA SER A 9 -2.34 10.98 11.60
C SER A 9 -3.59 10.10 11.69
N HIS A 10 -3.49 8.91 12.26
CA HIS A 10 -4.62 7.99 12.44
C HIS A 10 -5.62 8.44 13.52
N LEU A 11 -5.24 9.38 14.39
CA LEU A 11 -6.08 9.88 15.50
C LEU A 11 -6.81 11.18 15.17
N VAL A 12 -6.52 11.82 14.03
CA VAL A 12 -7.04 13.16 13.70
C VAL A 12 -8.56 13.22 13.77
N ASP A 13 -9.25 12.25 13.16
CA ASP A 13 -10.71 12.24 13.11
C ASP A 13 -11.34 11.86 14.45
N ASP A 14 -10.76 10.88 15.16
CA ASP A 14 -11.25 10.46 16.48
C ASP A 14 -11.06 11.59 17.52
N TYR A 15 -9.92 12.31 17.45
CA TYR A 15 -9.66 13.46 18.30
C TYR A 15 -10.60 14.64 17.98
N ARG A 16 -10.86 14.89 16.69
CA ARG A 16 -11.83 15.91 16.27
C ARG A 16 -13.23 15.61 16.84
N LYS A 17 -13.69 14.35 16.77
CA LYS A 17 -14.98 13.94 17.34
C LYS A 17 -15.02 14.14 18.85
N ALA A 18 -13.97 13.74 19.57
CA ALA A 18 -13.93 13.89 21.01
C ALA A 18 -13.96 15.36 21.46
N LEU A 19 -13.27 16.25 20.76
CA LEU A 19 -13.33 17.70 21.02
C LEU A 19 -14.73 18.27 20.77
N LEU A 20 -15.44 17.77 19.74
CA LEU A 20 -16.82 18.17 19.46
C LEU A 20 -17.79 17.72 20.57
N GLU A 21 -17.64 16.49 21.04
CA GLU A 21 -18.46 15.90 22.11
C GLU A 21 -18.21 16.57 23.47
N GLY A 22 -16.97 16.97 23.76
CA GLY A 22 -16.57 17.67 24.99
C GLY A 22 -17.05 19.12 25.12
N ARG A 23 -17.77 19.66 24.12
CA ARG A 23 -18.17 21.08 24.01
C ARG A 23 -17.01 22.09 24.01
N GLU A 24 -15.77 21.65 23.76
CA GLU A 24 -14.58 22.51 23.65
C GLU A 24 -14.41 23.12 22.25
N PHE A 25 -15.34 22.85 21.33
CA PHE A 25 -15.28 23.38 19.98
C PHE A 25 -15.69 24.87 19.93
N ALA A 26 -14.74 25.75 20.24
CA ALA A 26 -14.80 27.13 19.82
C ALA A 26 -14.59 27.24 18.29
N LEU A 27 -15.23 28.23 17.66
CA LEU A 27 -14.93 28.63 16.29
C LEU A 27 -13.43 28.97 16.19
N GLY A 28 -12.65 28.16 15.45
CA GLY A 28 -11.23 28.40 15.22
C GLY A 28 -10.26 27.33 15.75
N VAL A 29 -10.76 26.20 16.26
CA VAL A 29 -9.94 25.02 16.62
C VAL A 29 -9.65 24.17 15.37
N GLN A 30 -8.38 23.81 15.15
CA GLN A 30 -7.98 22.86 14.10
C GLN A 30 -7.29 21.64 14.71
N VAL A 31 -7.60 20.45 14.22
CA VAL A 31 -6.84 19.23 14.51
C VAL A 31 -6.08 18.83 13.27
N ARG A 32 -4.75 18.72 13.38
CA ARG A 32 -3.84 18.40 12.28
C ARG A 32 -2.93 17.23 12.67
N PRO A 33 -2.51 16.41 11.70
CA PRO A 33 -1.44 15.44 11.93
C PRO A 33 -0.12 16.17 12.16
N PHE A 34 0.82 15.53 12.89
CA PHE A 34 2.17 16.05 13.14
C PHE A 34 2.84 16.59 11.86
N ASN A 35 2.83 15.82 10.78
CA ASN A 35 3.50 16.19 9.53
C ASN A 35 2.92 17.44 8.85
N PHE A 36 1.62 17.73 9.04
CA PHE A 36 0.96 18.89 8.45
C PHE A 36 1.10 20.15 9.30
N ALA A 37 1.31 20.00 10.62
CA ALA A 37 1.42 21.15 11.52
C ALA A 37 2.64 22.02 11.23
N PHE A 38 3.66 21.46 10.57
CA PHE A 38 4.97 22.09 10.36
C PHE A 38 5.40 22.18 8.89
N SER A 39 4.59 21.66 7.97
CA SER A 39 4.71 21.85 6.52
C SER A 39 3.36 22.35 6.01
N GLU A 40 3.23 23.67 5.81
CA GLU A 40 1.98 24.27 5.29
C GLU A 40 1.70 23.86 3.84
N ALA A 41 2.72 23.39 3.11
CA ALA A 41 2.56 22.87 1.78
C ALA A 41 1.83 21.52 1.83
N SER A 42 0.72 21.39 1.11
CA SER A 42 0.14 20.09 0.78
C SER A 42 1.09 19.38 -0.19
N LEU A 43 2.12 18.75 0.37
CA LEU A 43 3.12 18.02 -0.38
C LEU A 43 2.48 16.72 -0.88
N ASP A 44 2.27 16.61 -2.20
CA ASP A 44 1.92 15.34 -2.81
C ASP A 44 3.16 14.42 -2.72
N ARG A 45 3.15 13.56 -1.71
CA ARG A 45 4.27 12.68 -1.39
C ARG A 45 4.68 11.81 -2.58
N LYS A 46 3.74 11.36 -3.41
CA LYS A 46 4.03 10.51 -4.57
C LYS A 46 4.80 11.29 -5.64
N SER A 47 4.40 12.53 -5.93
CA SER A 47 5.13 13.37 -6.89
C SER A 47 6.52 13.73 -6.38
N ILE A 48 6.69 13.97 -5.08
CA ILE A 48 8.00 14.22 -4.46
C ILE A 48 8.91 12.98 -4.56
N GLU A 49 8.38 11.79 -4.26
CA GLU A 49 9.15 10.54 -4.39
C GLU A 49 9.69 10.36 -5.81
N VAL A 50 8.86 10.62 -6.83
CA VAL A 50 9.26 10.56 -8.25
C VAL A 50 10.24 11.68 -8.61
N ALA A 51 10.02 12.91 -8.13
CA ALA A 51 10.91 14.04 -8.40
C ALA A 51 12.32 13.80 -7.81
N ILE A 52 12.39 13.25 -6.59
CA ILE A 52 13.65 12.84 -5.96
C ILE A 52 14.34 11.77 -6.81
N TYR A 53 13.60 10.75 -7.27
CA TYR A 53 14.17 9.72 -8.15
C TYR A 53 14.83 10.34 -9.39
N HIS A 54 14.13 11.21 -10.10
CA HIS A 54 14.69 11.87 -11.28
C HIS A 54 15.89 12.76 -10.96
N ALA A 55 15.87 13.46 -9.82
CA ALA A 55 17.00 14.28 -9.38
C ALA A 55 18.24 13.43 -9.08
N LEU A 56 18.06 12.29 -8.41
CA LEU A 56 19.13 11.36 -8.08
C LEU A 56 19.69 10.68 -9.34
N LYS A 57 18.85 10.35 -10.33
CA LYS A 57 19.29 9.74 -11.59
C LYS A 57 20.13 10.64 -12.48
N LYS A 58 20.13 11.96 -12.24
CA LYS A 58 21.04 12.91 -12.91
C LYS A 58 22.46 12.89 -12.32
N GLN A 59 22.67 12.20 -11.21
CA GLN A 59 23.95 12.11 -10.52
C GLN A 59 24.54 10.70 -10.68
N THR A 60 25.87 10.62 -10.64
CA THR A 60 26.57 9.34 -10.73
C THR A 60 26.94 8.85 -9.33
N PHE A 61 26.39 7.70 -8.94
CA PHE A 61 26.73 7.01 -7.70
C PHE A 61 27.44 5.70 -8.02
N THR A 62 28.45 5.33 -7.24
CA THR A 62 29.22 4.07 -7.45
C THR A 62 28.71 2.93 -6.60
N LYS A 63 28.18 3.20 -5.40
CA LYS A 63 27.66 2.18 -4.48
C LYS A 63 26.14 2.15 -4.41
N LEU A 64 25.49 3.31 -4.54
CA LEU A 64 24.03 3.41 -4.38
C LEU A 64 23.23 3.29 -5.68
N ASN A 65 23.84 3.29 -6.86
CA ASN A 65 23.11 3.44 -8.13
C ASN A 65 21.97 2.42 -8.34
N ASP A 66 22.24 1.15 -8.02
CA ASP A 66 21.27 0.07 -8.20
C ASP A 66 20.14 0.14 -7.17
N VAL A 67 20.47 0.41 -5.91
CA VAL A 67 19.49 0.49 -4.82
C VAL A 67 18.59 1.72 -4.92
N LEU A 68 19.05 2.79 -5.58
CA LEU A 68 18.25 3.99 -5.86
C LEU A 68 17.13 3.77 -6.90
N ASN A 69 17.13 2.65 -7.61
CA ASN A 69 16.00 2.27 -8.48
C ASN A 69 14.76 1.86 -7.69
N TYR A 70 14.90 1.50 -6.41
CA TYR A 70 13.81 0.97 -5.60
C TYR A 70 13.10 2.08 -4.81
N PRO A 71 11.76 2.22 -4.91
CA PRO A 71 11.02 3.26 -4.21
C PRO A 71 11.22 3.26 -2.69
N LYS A 72 11.31 2.06 -2.09
CA LYS A 72 11.54 1.92 -0.64
C LYS A 72 12.83 2.59 -0.16
N THR A 73 13.85 2.62 -1.00
CA THR A 73 15.13 3.28 -0.68
C THR A 73 14.92 4.78 -0.57
N ILE A 74 14.21 5.39 -1.53
CA ILE A 74 13.87 6.82 -1.50
C ILE A 74 12.98 7.14 -0.29
N GLN A 75 11.96 6.32 -0.04
CA GLN A 75 11.10 6.46 1.13
C GLN A 75 11.88 6.41 2.45
N SER A 76 12.92 5.56 2.52
CA SER A 76 13.80 5.48 3.69
C SER A 76 14.64 6.74 3.87
N PHE A 77 15.15 7.34 2.79
CA PHE A 77 15.86 8.62 2.86
C PHE A 77 14.96 9.77 3.27
N MET A 78 13.72 9.81 2.76
CA MET A 78 12.72 10.80 3.19
C MET A 78 12.38 10.64 4.67
N ALA A 79 12.13 9.41 5.13
CA ALA A 79 11.84 9.13 6.54
C ALA A 79 13.03 9.47 7.45
N LEU A 80 14.26 9.19 7.01
CA LEU A 80 15.46 9.59 7.73
C LEU A 80 15.57 11.12 7.84
N LEU A 81 15.25 11.85 6.76
CA LEU A 81 15.26 13.31 6.78
C LEU A 81 14.23 13.84 7.78
N ASP A 82 13.00 13.30 7.77
CA ASP A 82 11.93 13.66 8.70
C ASP A 82 12.38 13.42 10.16
N GLU A 83 13.04 12.30 10.44
CA GLU A 83 13.56 11.99 11.78
C GLU A 83 14.72 12.92 12.18
N MET A 84 15.66 13.19 11.29
CA MET A 84 16.75 14.14 11.53
C MET A 84 16.22 15.53 11.87
N ASP A 85 15.24 16.02 11.10
CA ASP A 85 14.58 17.29 11.37
C ASP A 85 13.87 17.30 12.71
N ALA A 86 13.19 16.21 13.06
CA ALA A 86 12.53 16.07 14.35
C ALA A 86 13.52 16.19 15.51
N TYR A 87 14.64 15.48 15.44
CA TYR A 87 15.71 15.53 16.44
C TYR A 87 16.57 16.80 16.38
N GLY A 88 16.52 17.56 15.29
CA GLY A 88 17.38 18.73 15.09
C GLY A 88 18.81 18.40 14.68
N VAL A 89 19.01 17.26 14.04
CA VAL A 89 20.31 16.84 13.50
C VAL A 89 20.48 17.43 12.12
N SER A 90 21.60 18.13 11.89
CA SER A 90 21.89 18.75 10.60
C SER A 90 22.47 17.74 9.61
N LEU A 91 22.27 17.98 8.31
CA LEU A 91 22.94 17.21 7.25
C LEU A 91 24.48 17.30 7.32
N SER A 92 25.02 18.34 7.96
CA SER A 92 26.46 18.46 8.24
C SER A 92 26.99 17.32 9.10
N ASP A 93 26.14 16.78 9.98
CA ASP A 93 26.49 15.84 11.04
C ASP A 93 26.47 14.39 10.56
N LEU A 94 26.03 14.16 9.31
CA LEU A 94 26.07 12.85 8.69
C LEU A 94 27.51 12.35 8.58
N PRO A 95 27.76 11.05 8.89
CA PRO A 95 29.09 10.47 8.77
C PRO A 95 29.57 10.50 7.32
N LYS A 96 30.88 10.73 7.11
CA LYS A 96 31.52 10.88 5.78
C LYS A 96 32.85 10.10 5.65
N ALA A 97 33.08 9.16 6.55
CA ALA A 97 34.35 8.44 6.65
C ALA A 97 34.55 7.45 5.48
N THR A 98 33.48 6.77 5.06
CA THR A 98 33.55 5.79 3.96
C THR A 98 32.98 6.34 2.65
N PRO A 99 33.33 5.78 1.47
CA PRO A 99 32.73 6.18 0.20
C PRO A 99 31.21 6.08 0.19
N LEU A 100 30.65 5.00 0.76
CA LEU A 100 29.19 4.82 0.89
C LEU A 100 28.55 5.94 1.72
N GLN A 101 29.17 6.30 2.85
CA GLN A 101 28.70 7.38 3.71
C GLN A 101 28.69 8.74 3.00
N ARG A 102 29.70 9.02 2.17
CA ARG A 102 29.73 10.24 1.34
C ARG A 102 28.61 10.26 0.30
N GLU A 103 28.35 9.12 -0.35
CA GLU A 103 27.21 9.01 -1.28
C GLU A 103 25.87 9.22 -0.57
N ILE A 104 25.68 8.63 0.62
CA ILE A 104 24.47 8.86 1.42
C ILE A 104 24.30 10.35 1.76
N ALA A 105 25.36 11.03 2.21
CA ALA A 105 25.31 12.45 2.51
C ALA A 105 24.95 13.30 1.27
N GLN A 106 25.47 12.94 0.10
CA GLN A 106 25.11 13.57 -1.17
C GLN A 106 23.63 13.35 -1.53
N VAL A 107 23.14 12.11 -1.40
CA VAL A 107 21.72 11.78 -1.62
C VAL A 107 20.83 12.60 -0.70
N MET A 108 21.11 12.63 0.61
CA MET A 108 20.33 13.39 1.59
C MET A 108 20.30 14.89 1.27
N THR A 109 21.41 15.45 0.78
CA THR A 109 21.47 16.86 0.35
C THR A 109 20.52 17.11 -0.83
N ILE A 110 20.45 16.21 -1.80
CA ILE A 110 19.53 16.32 -2.94
C ILE A 110 18.08 16.17 -2.47
N VAL A 111 17.78 15.17 -1.64
CA VAL A 111 16.44 14.94 -1.08
C VAL A 111 15.94 16.19 -0.36
N ARG A 112 16.78 16.83 0.46
CA ARG A 112 16.45 18.06 1.20
C ARG A 112 16.04 19.21 0.31
N THR A 113 16.52 19.30 -0.94
CA THR A 113 16.07 20.37 -1.86
C THR A 113 14.59 20.27 -2.24
N MET A 114 13.99 19.09 -2.07
CA MET A 114 12.60 18.80 -2.44
C MET A 114 11.65 18.77 -1.24
N ILE A 115 12.19 18.74 -0.01
CA ILE A 115 11.41 18.64 1.22
C ILE A 115 11.75 19.85 2.11
N PRO A 116 10.80 20.78 2.30
CA PRO A 116 11.03 21.94 3.13
C PRO A 116 11.25 21.53 4.59
N GLU A 117 12.07 22.30 5.30
CA GLU A 117 12.25 22.11 6.74
C GLU A 117 10.93 22.36 7.47
N PRO A 118 10.66 21.66 8.59
CA PRO A 118 9.50 21.95 9.40
C PRO A 118 9.62 23.36 10.01
N ILE A 119 8.63 24.22 9.77
CA ILE A 119 8.56 25.57 10.33
C ILE A 119 7.39 25.64 11.31
N ILE A 120 7.63 26.24 12.47
CA ILE A 120 6.57 26.52 13.43
C ILE A 120 5.91 27.84 13.07
N GLY A 121 4.63 27.78 12.73
CA GLY A 121 3.84 28.96 12.42
C GLY A 121 3.59 29.85 13.64
N PRO A 122 3.00 31.04 13.45
CA PRO A 122 2.73 31.98 14.55
C PRO A 122 1.53 31.59 15.43
N GLN A 123 0.96 30.39 15.24
CA GLN A 123 -0.26 29.94 15.91
C GLN A 123 0.07 29.29 17.27
N SER A 124 -0.91 29.20 18.17
CA SER A 124 -0.75 28.45 19.40
C SER A 124 -0.97 26.96 19.13
N TYR A 125 0.05 26.15 19.44
CA TYR A 125 0.03 24.71 19.26
C TYR A 125 -0.12 23.99 20.59
N ILE A 126 -0.92 22.92 20.60
CA ILE A 126 -0.94 21.93 21.69
C ILE A 126 -0.84 20.55 21.06
N ALA A 127 0.09 19.72 21.51
CA ALA A 127 0.27 18.38 20.97
C ALA A 127 -0.33 17.32 21.90
N TYR A 128 -0.96 16.31 21.32
CA TYR A 128 -1.47 15.16 22.04
C TYR A 128 -0.42 14.06 22.10
N ASP A 129 -0.09 13.57 23.30
CA ASP A 129 1.09 12.71 23.48
C ASP A 129 0.94 11.27 22.92
N GLN A 130 -0.29 10.73 22.84
CA GLN A 130 -0.47 9.34 22.40
C GLN A 130 -0.31 9.19 20.88
N GLY A 131 0.32 8.09 20.47
CA GLY A 131 0.58 7.78 19.06
C GLY A 131 1.73 8.59 18.45
N LEU A 132 2.33 9.53 19.19
CA LEU A 132 3.53 10.24 18.75
C LEU A 132 4.78 9.37 18.94
N SER A 133 5.66 9.41 17.93
CA SER A 133 6.97 8.75 18.01
C SER A 133 7.89 9.49 18.98
N HIS A 134 8.98 8.82 19.40
CA HIS A 134 10.02 9.47 20.20
C HIS A 134 10.60 10.71 19.49
N ALA A 135 10.81 10.63 18.17
CA ALA A 135 11.27 11.76 17.35
C ALA A 135 10.29 12.94 17.40
N HIS A 136 8.98 12.69 17.26
CA HIS A 136 7.97 13.74 17.38
C HIS A 136 8.00 14.42 18.75
N ARG A 137 8.12 13.64 19.83
CA ARG A 137 8.21 14.17 21.20
C ARG A 137 9.46 15.05 21.40
N ALA A 138 10.61 14.61 20.87
CA ALA A 138 11.85 15.38 20.92
C ALA A 138 11.70 16.72 20.19
N PHE A 139 11.06 16.73 19.01
CA PHE A 139 10.78 17.96 18.28
C PHE A 139 9.89 18.93 19.08
N LEU A 140 8.78 18.42 19.64
CA LEU A 140 7.83 19.23 20.41
C LEU A 140 8.49 19.85 21.65
N ALA A 141 9.30 19.07 22.36
CA ALA A 141 10.04 19.54 23.53
C ALA A 141 11.05 20.64 23.17
N ARG A 142 11.82 20.47 22.08
CA ARG A 142 12.79 21.46 21.61
C ARG A 142 12.15 22.81 21.25
N HIS A 143 10.90 22.80 20.83
CA HIS A 143 10.16 23.99 20.43
C HIS A 143 9.11 24.45 21.46
N GLU A 144 9.19 23.92 22.69
CA GLU A 144 8.33 24.33 23.80
C GLU A 144 6.81 24.18 23.51
N ILE A 145 6.44 23.24 22.64
CA ILE A 145 5.03 22.97 22.37
C ILE A 145 4.48 22.09 23.51
N PRO A 146 3.46 22.55 24.23
CA PRO A 146 2.92 21.80 25.37
C PRO A 146 2.28 20.50 24.92
N LEU A 147 2.58 19.44 25.66
CA LEU A 147 1.94 18.13 25.54
C LEU A 147 0.70 18.08 26.44
N ALA A 148 -0.48 17.97 25.83
CA ALA A 148 -1.69 17.57 26.51
C ALA A 148 -1.72 16.03 26.57
N SER A 149 -1.63 15.49 27.78
CA SER A 149 -2.06 14.12 28.05
C SER A 149 -3.51 14.15 28.51
N ARG A 150 -4.34 13.25 27.99
CA ARG A 150 -5.58 12.92 28.69
C ARG A 150 -5.20 12.01 29.85
N LEU A 151 -5.84 12.20 31.00
CA LEU A 151 -5.75 11.25 32.10
C LEU A 151 -6.17 9.87 31.56
N PRO A 152 -5.30 8.85 31.58
CA PRO A 152 -5.71 7.51 31.19
C PRO A 152 -6.88 7.11 32.09
N MET A 153 -7.96 6.58 31.52
CA MET A 153 -8.90 5.82 32.33
C MET A 153 -8.12 4.62 32.85
N GLU A 154 -7.93 4.53 34.16
CA GLU A 154 -7.33 3.34 34.75
C GLU A 154 -8.23 2.14 34.43
N PRO A 155 -7.65 1.05 33.88
CA PRO A 155 -8.44 -0.13 33.56
C PRO A 155 -9.01 -0.72 34.85
N THR A 156 -10.31 -1.03 34.85
CA THR A 156 -10.96 -1.70 35.98
C THR A 156 -10.42 -3.10 36.23
N SER A 157 -9.89 -3.76 35.20
CA SER A 157 -9.16 -5.02 35.32
C SER A 157 -8.21 -5.22 34.15
N ILE A 158 -7.08 -5.88 34.41
CA ILE A 158 -6.13 -6.33 33.39
C ILE A 158 -6.02 -7.85 33.52
N ARG A 159 -6.08 -8.57 32.39
CA ARG A 159 -5.93 -10.03 32.34
C ARG A 159 -4.88 -10.39 31.31
N PHE A 160 -3.97 -11.28 31.69
CA PHE A 160 -2.97 -11.85 30.81
C PHE A 160 -3.36 -13.29 30.50
N ARG A 161 -3.28 -13.67 29.22
CA ARG A 161 -3.54 -15.02 28.74
C ARG A 161 -2.43 -15.40 27.78
N VAL A 162 -2.14 -16.70 27.69
CA VAL A 162 -1.13 -17.25 26.81
C VAL A 162 -1.79 -18.28 25.92
N ALA A 163 -1.50 -18.22 24.63
CA ALA A 163 -1.93 -19.18 23.63
C ALA A 163 -0.72 -19.85 22.97
N LEU A 164 -0.93 -21.04 22.39
CA LEU A 164 0.14 -21.82 21.75
C LEU A 164 0.63 -21.20 20.44
N ASN A 165 -0.24 -20.48 19.75
CA ASN A 165 0.04 -19.83 18.47
C ASN A 165 -1.00 -18.73 18.20
N ILE A 166 -0.70 -17.85 17.23
CA ILE A 166 -1.55 -16.72 16.85
C ILE A 166 -2.98 -17.14 16.48
N ARG A 167 -3.16 -18.32 15.86
CA ARG A 167 -4.49 -18.84 15.54
C ARG A 167 -5.30 -19.12 16.81
N SER A 168 -4.69 -19.78 17.78
CA SER A 168 -5.33 -20.10 19.06
C SER A 168 -5.64 -18.84 19.86
N GLU A 169 -4.79 -17.82 19.75
CA GLU A 169 -5.01 -16.51 20.36
C GLU A 169 -6.21 -15.79 19.75
N ILE A 170 -6.29 -15.71 18.41
CA ILE A 170 -7.45 -15.15 17.68
C ILE A 170 -8.73 -15.91 18.04
N GLU A 171 -8.69 -17.25 18.03
CA GLU A 171 -9.85 -18.09 18.39
C GLU A 171 -10.31 -17.82 19.83
N SER A 172 -9.37 -17.71 20.79
CA SER A 172 -9.69 -17.44 22.19
C SER A 172 -10.30 -16.06 22.39
N VAL A 173 -9.80 -15.04 21.70
CA VAL A 173 -10.36 -13.67 21.76
C VAL A 173 -11.78 -13.64 21.18
N ILE A 174 -12.02 -14.33 20.06
CA ILE A 174 -13.36 -14.40 19.48
C ILE A 174 -14.34 -15.11 20.44
N GLN A 175 -13.94 -16.23 21.04
CA GLN A 175 -14.76 -16.93 22.04
C GLN A 175 -15.08 -16.01 23.24
N ASP A 176 -14.08 -15.32 23.78
CA ASP A 176 -14.26 -14.35 24.86
C ASP A 176 -15.22 -13.21 24.52
N ILE A 177 -15.20 -12.73 23.27
CA ILE A 177 -16.11 -11.69 22.79
C ILE A 177 -17.54 -12.24 22.69
N LEU A 178 -17.70 -13.45 22.16
CA LEU A 178 -19.01 -14.09 21.98
C LEU A 178 -19.68 -14.49 23.30
N GLU A 179 -18.89 -14.79 24.34
CA GLU A 179 -19.39 -15.05 25.69
C GLU A 179 -19.90 -13.79 26.40
N ARG A 180 -19.53 -12.59 25.92
CA ARG A 180 -19.97 -11.30 26.45
C ARG A 180 -21.15 -10.77 25.64
N ASP A 181 -22.09 -10.09 26.30
CA ASP A 181 -23.27 -9.52 25.63
C ASP A 181 -22.83 -8.44 24.60
N ILE A 182 -23.14 -8.65 23.33
CA ILE A 182 -22.49 -8.05 22.13
C ILE A 182 -22.86 -6.56 21.92
N LYS A 183 -23.41 -5.88 22.94
CA LYS A 183 -23.82 -4.47 22.83
C LYS A 183 -22.66 -3.47 22.92
N ASP A 184 -21.49 -3.94 23.32
CA ASP A 184 -20.29 -3.12 23.49
C ASP A 184 -19.41 -3.10 22.23
N GLN A 185 -18.68 -1.98 22.03
CA GLN A 185 -17.66 -1.89 20.98
C GLN A 185 -16.37 -2.57 21.44
N PHE A 186 -15.99 -3.66 20.77
CA PHE A 186 -14.74 -4.38 21.04
C PHE A 186 -13.63 -3.90 20.12
N VAL A 187 -12.45 -3.64 20.67
CA VAL A 187 -11.25 -3.34 19.90
C VAL A 187 -10.25 -4.46 20.07
N VAL A 188 -9.77 -5.00 18.97
CA VAL A 188 -8.73 -6.04 18.94
C VAL A 188 -7.52 -5.49 18.21
N ALA A 189 -6.40 -5.33 18.94
CA ALA A 189 -5.15 -4.81 18.42
C ALA A 189 -4.16 -5.95 18.18
N ILE A 190 -3.75 -6.12 16.92
CA ILE A 190 -2.80 -7.15 16.49
C ILE A 190 -1.59 -6.49 15.83
N PRO A 191 -0.35 -6.89 16.16
CA PRO A 191 0.83 -6.41 15.43
C PRO A 191 0.79 -6.89 13.98
N ASN A 192 1.06 -5.99 13.03
CA ASN A 192 1.04 -6.30 11.60
C ASN A 192 -0.30 -6.88 11.14
N PHE A 193 -1.39 -6.20 11.50
CA PHE A 193 -2.77 -6.61 11.24
C PHE A 193 -3.01 -7.09 9.79
N ASN A 194 -2.43 -6.39 8.80
CA ASN A 194 -2.53 -6.74 7.37
C ASN A 194 -2.04 -8.16 7.05
N ALA A 195 -0.97 -8.63 7.70
CA ALA A 195 -0.45 -9.98 7.47
C ALA A 195 -1.38 -11.08 7.99
N HIS A 196 -2.28 -10.74 8.92
CA HIS A 196 -3.19 -11.66 9.57
C HIS A 196 -4.62 -11.60 9.03
N HIS A 197 -4.94 -10.72 8.07
CA HIS A 197 -6.29 -10.57 7.49
C HIS A 197 -6.94 -11.90 7.13
N ALA A 198 -6.28 -12.72 6.31
CA ALA A 198 -6.85 -13.99 5.83
C ALA A 198 -7.14 -14.97 6.97
N LEU A 199 -6.25 -15.02 7.98
CA LEU A 199 -6.43 -15.88 9.16
C LEU A 199 -7.59 -15.40 10.02
N ILE A 200 -7.71 -14.08 10.24
CA ILE A 200 -8.79 -13.49 11.03
C ILE A 200 -10.13 -13.71 10.33
N GLU A 201 -10.23 -13.45 9.03
CA GLU A 201 -11.45 -13.71 8.25
C GLU A 201 -11.88 -15.18 8.32
N ALA A 202 -10.94 -16.11 8.11
CA ALA A 202 -11.21 -17.54 8.16
C ALA A 202 -11.68 -17.98 9.55
N THR A 203 -11.10 -17.39 10.61
CA THR A 203 -11.47 -17.71 11.99
C THR A 203 -12.84 -17.14 12.33
N LEU A 204 -13.10 -15.86 12.03
CA LEU A 204 -14.41 -15.22 12.22
C LEU A 204 -15.53 -15.99 11.51
N ALA A 205 -15.29 -16.42 10.27
CA ALA A 205 -16.26 -17.19 9.49
C ALA A 205 -16.64 -18.52 10.18
N ARG A 206 -15.71 -19.19 10.87
CA ARG A 206 -16.00 -20.42 11.64
C ARG A 206 -16.94 -20.18 12.82
N TYR A 207 -16.95 -18.97 13.38
CA TYR A 207 -17.84 -18.57 14.47
C TYR A 207 -19.09 -17.82 13.97
N GLY A 208 -19.37 -17.84 12.66
CA GLY A 208 -20.55 -17.18 12.08
C GLY A 208 -20.42 -15.65 11.98
N LEU A 209 -19.24 -15.09 12.23
CA LEU A 209 -18.96 -13.66 12.09
C LEU A 209 -18.45 -13.38 10.68
N HIS A 210 -19.26 -12.72 9.85
CA HIS A 210 -18.93 -12.44 8.46
C HIS A 210 -18.34 -11.03 8.29
N GLN A 211 -17.10 -10.86 8.72
CA GLN A 211 -16.31 -9.64 8.51
C GLN A 211 -15.27 -9.88 7.42
N LYS A 212 -15.21 -8.97 6.45
CA LYS A 212 -14.19 -8.97 5.39
C LYS A 212 -13.38 -7.69 5.47
N PHE A 213 -12.07 -7.82 5.40
CA PHE A 213 -11.15 -6.68 5.48
C PHE A 213 -10.73 -6.18 4.09
N SER A 214 -10.82 -7.02 3.06
CA SER A 214 -10.59 -6.62 1.66
C SER A 214 -11.69 -7.10 0.72
N ASP A 215 -11.90 -6.34 -0.36
CA ASP A 215 -12.71 -6.81 -1.48
C ASP A 215 -11.83 -7.67 -2.39
N LYS A 216 -11.93 -8.99 -2.20
CA LYS A 216 -11.19 -9.99 -3.00
C LYS A 216 -11.45 -9.87 -4.50
N ARG A 217 -12.63 -9.35 -4.90
CA ARG A 217 -12.92 -9.11 -6.32
C ARG A 217 -12.09 -7.94 -6.83
N PHE A 218 -12.03 -6.85 -6.08
CA PHE A 218 -11.18 -5.72 -6.44
C PHE A 218 -9.70 -6.11 -6.44
N ASP A 219 -9.24 -6.92 -5.48
CA ASP A 219 -7.87 -7.43 -5.43
C ASP A 219 -7.52 -8.26 -6.69
N LEU A 220 -8.46 -9.09 -7.17
CA LEU A 220 -8.32 -9.81 -8.45
C LEU A 220 -8.22 -8.85 -9.64
N ALA A 221 -9.13 -7.88 -9.74
CA ALA A 221 -9.11 -6.89 -10.82
C ALA A 221 -7.80 -6.07 -10.83
N LYS A 222 -7.28 -5.76 -9.64
CA LYS A 222 -6.00 -5.10 -9.45
C LYS A 222 -4.83 -5.97 -9.91
N ALA A 223 -4.82 -7.27 -9.58
CA ALA A 223 -3.81 -8.20 -10.05
C ALA A 223 -3.83 -8.37 -11.58
N GLN A 224 -5.03 -8.47 -12.17
CA GLN A 224 -5.26 -8.51 -13.61
C GLN A 224 -4.73 -7.27 -14.33
N PHE A 225 -5.04 -6.08 -13.79
CA PHE A 225 -4.51 -4.83 -14.31
C PHE A 225 -2.97 -4.80 -14.25
N LEU A 226 -2.39 -5.19 -13.12
CA LEU A 226 -0.93 -5.20 -12.96
C LEU A 226 -0.23 -6.16 -13.92
N ALA A 227 -0.81 -7.35 -14.18
CA ALA A 227 -0.24 -8.30 -15.13
C ALA A 227 -0.13 -7.70 -16.56
N MET A 228 -1.16 -6.98 -17.01
CA MET A 228 -1.13 -6.27 -18.30
C MET A 228 -0.07 -5.17 -18.35
N VAL A 229 0.04 -4.38 -17.29
CA VAL A 229 1.03 -3.29 -17.22
C VAL A 229 2.46 -3.82 -17.13
N THR A 230 2.70 -4.89 -16.37
CA THR A 230 4.02 -5.52 -16.27
C THR A 230 4.46 -6.07 -17.63
N LEU A 231 3.56 -6.73 -18.36
CA LEU A 231 3.86 -7.22 -19.71
C LEU A 231 4.22 -6.10 -20.69
N ALA A 232 3.62 -4.92 -20.57
CA ALA A 232 3.93 -3.78 -21.43
C ALA A 232 5.39 -3.31 -21.34
N LEU A 233 6.09 -3.65 -20.25
CA LEU A 233 7.50 -3.30 -20.03
C LEU A 233 8.43 -4.49 -20.12
N ASP A 234 8.01 -5.62 -19.55
CA ASP A 234 8.76 -6.85 -19.56
C ASP A 234 8.19 -7.78 -20.64
N ASN A 235 8.76 -7.64 -21.84
CA ASN A 235 8.45 -8.44 -23.03
C ASN A 235 9.02 -9.86 -22.90
N SER A 236 8.56 -10.60 -21.90
CA SER A 236 9.03 -11.94 -21.57
C SER A 236 7.89 -12.96 -21.61
N VAL A 237 8.24 -14.22 -21.89
CA VAL A 237 7.28 -15.34 -21.85
C VAL A 237 6.66 -15.47 -20.45
N GLN A 238 7.45 -15.23 -19.39
CA GLN A 238 6.97 -15.28 -18.01
C GLN A 238 5.88 -14.23 -17.74
N SER A 239 6.05 -13.01 -18.26
CA SER A 239 5.04 -11.96 -18.15
C SER A 239 3.77 -12.28 -18.95
N VAL A 240 3.89 -12.96 -20.10
CA VAL A 240 2.72 -13.46 -20.85
C VAL A 240 2.01 -14.58 -20.10
N LEU A 241 2.74 -15.52 -19.50
CA LEU A 241 2.15 -16.58 -18.69
C LEU A 241 1.40 -15.99 -17.48
N ALA A 242 2.00 -15.03 -16.77
CA ALA A 242 1.34 -14.33 -15.67
C ALA A 242 0.05 -13.59 -16.12
N LEU A 243 0.05 -13.01 -17.33
CA LEU A 243 -1.16 -12.43 -17.94
C LEU A 243 -2.23 -13.50 -18.16
N ILE A 244 -1.88 -14.62 -18.78
CA ILE A 244 -2.80 -15.72 -19.08
C ILE A 244 -3.43 -16.26 -17.79
N GLU A 245 -2.62 -16.51 -16.76
CA GLU A 245 -3.06 -17.00 -15.45
C GLU A 245 -3.97 -15.99 -14.73
N ALA A 246 -3.66 -14.70 -14.79
CA ALA A 246 -4.52 -13.66 -14.24
C ALA A 246 -5.85 -13.53 -15.01
N ASN A 247 -5.85 -13.95 -16.28
CA ASN A 247 -6.98 -13.97 -17.20
C ASN A 247 -7.82 -12.68 -17.28
N PRO A 248 -7.21 -11.51 -17.55
CA PRO A 248 -7.97 -10.28 -17.82
C PRO A 248 -8.78 -10.36 -19.12
N LEU A 249 -8.40 -11.25 -20.05
CA LEU A 249 -8.98 -11.38 -21.39
C LEU A 249 -10.19 -12.34 -21.46
N LYS A 250 -10.52 -13.05 -20.36
CA LYS A 250 -11.52 -14.12 -20.31
C LYS A 250 -11.28 -15.25 -21.33
N LEU A 251 -10.02 -15.66 -21.45
CA LEU A 251 -9.64 -16.87 -22.15
C LEU A 251 -10.36 -18.07 -21.52
N GLN A 252 -10.83 -18.99 -22.35
CA GLN A 252 -11.60 -20.16 -21.92
C GLN A 252 -10.71 -21.32 -21.48
N PHE A 253 -9.57 -21.50 -22.15
CA PHE A 253 -8.69 -22.66 -22.03
C PHE A 253 -7.31 -22.25 -21.50
N ILE A 254 -7.30 -21.64 -20.31
CA ILE A 254 -6.09 -21.09 -19.67
C ILE A 254 -5.01 -22.17 -19.49
N ASP A 255 -5.36 -23.27 -18.83
CA ASP A 255 -4.41 -24.34 -18.47
C ASP A 255 -3.80 -24.98 -19.72
N ASP A 256 -4.64 -25.20 -20.74
CA ASP A 256 -4.26 -25.76 -22.03
C ASP A 256 -3.32 -24.83 -22.81
N LEU A 257 -3.58 -23.52 -22.78
CA LEU A 257 -2.75 -22.50 -23.41
C LEU A 257 -1.38 -22.41 -22.72
N VAL A 258 -1.35 -22.41 -21.39
CA VAL A 258 -0.11 -22.41 -20.58
C VAL A 258 0.69 -23.69 -20.86
N TYR A 259 0.04 -24.85 -20.81
CA TYR A 259 0.66 -26.13 -21.10
C TYR A 259 1.25 -26.14 -22.52
N TYR A 260 0.52 -25.65 -23.52
CA TYR A 260 1.00 -25.60 -24.89
C TYR A 260 2.25 -24.72 -25.04
N ILE A 261 2.23 -23.50 -24.49
CA ILE A 261 3.38 -22.57 -24.53
C ILE A 261 4.61 -23.20 -23.87
N GLN A 262 4.44 -23.84 -22.71
CA GLN A 262 5.52 -24.48 -21.97
C GLN A 262 6.03 -25.74 -22.67
N HIS A 263 5.14 -26.58 -23.20
CA HIS A 263 5.48 -27.84 -23.87
C HIS A 263 6.34 -27.61 -25.13
N PHE A 264 6.03 -26.58 -25.91
CA PHE A 264 6.78 -26.21 -27.11
C PHE A 264 7.89 -25.19 -26.86
N GLU A 265 8.11 -24.78 -25.60
CA GLU A 265 9.11 -23.79 -25.20
C GLU A 265 9.07 -22.53 -26.06
N LEU A 266 7.86 -22.00 -26.31
CA LEU A 266 7.68 -20.88 -27.22
C LEU A 266 8.42 -19.64 -26.72
N THR A 267 9.13 -18.98 -27.64
CA THR A 267 9.77 -17.69 -27.39
C THR A 267 8.76 -16.55 -27.49
N TYR A 268 9.08 -15.39 -26.90
CA TYR A 268 8.19 -14.22 -26.94
C TYR A 268 7.79 -13.81 -28.37
N ALA A 269 8.72 -13.90 -29.33
CA ALA A 269 8.44 -13.60 -30.72
C ALA A 269 7.43 -14.57 -31.36
N GLN A 270 7.50 -15.86 -31.01
CA GLN A 270 6.58 -16.88 -31.51
C GLN A 270 5.17 -16.74 -30.94
N LEU A 271 4.98 -16.01 -29.84
CA LEU A 271 3.66 -15.69 -29.30
C LEU A 271 2.85 -14.74 -30.21
N PHE A 272 3.51 -14.09 -31.17
CA PHE A 272 2.87 -13.30 -32.22
C PHE A 272 2.51 -14.11 -33.47
N GLU A 273 2.91 -15.39 -33.53
CA GLU A 273 2.64 -16.29 -34.64
C GLU A 273 1.43 -17.19 -34.34
N PRO A 274 0.79 -17.79 -35.36
CA PRO A 274 -0.22 -18.82 -35.13
C PRO A 274 0.38 -20.02 -34.39
N PHE A 275 -0.32 -20.58 -33.40
CA PHE A 275 0.14 -21.77 -32.68
C PHE A 275 -0.17 -23.01 -33.53
N ASN A 276 0.75 -23.34 -34.45
CA ASN A 276 0.62 -24.47 -35.40
C ASN A 276 1.82 -25.44 -35.34
N HIS A 277 2.46 -25.55 -34.18
CA HIS A 277 3.68 -26.34 -33.96
C HIS A 277 3.43 -27.86 -33.88
N ALA A 278 2.19 -28.29 -33.61
CA ALA A 278 1.82 -29.69 -33.61
C ALA A 278 1.52 -30.18 -35.03
N GLN A 279 2.25 -31.20 -35.49
CA GLN A 279 1.92 -31.91 -36.73
C GLN A 279 0.91 -33.02 -36.45
N ALA A 280 -0.04 -33.22 -37.38
CA ALA A 280 -1.00 -34.31 -37.29
C ALA A 280 -0.27 -35.66 -37.43
N HIS A 281 0.10 -36.28 -36.30
CA HIS A 281 0.75 -37.59 -36.26
C HIS A 281 -0.21 -38.63 -35.66
N PRO A 282 -0.34 -39.83 -36.25
CA PRO A 282 -1.24 -40.89 -35.76
C PRO A 282 -1.00 -41.27 -34.29
N ASP A 283 0.24 -41.17 -33.83
CA ASP A 283 0.67 -41.64 -32.50
C ASP A 283 0.43 -40.63 -31.36
N TYR A 284 0.19 -39.35 -31.67
CA TYR A 284 0.02 -38.28 -30.66
C TYR A 284 -1.14 -37.33 -31.00
N PRO A 285 -2.40 -37.82 -31.11
CA PRO A 285 -3.54 -37.00 -31.49
C PRO A 285 -3.92 -35.94 -30.44
N GLN A 286 -3.46 -36.10 -29.19
CA GLN A 286 -3.88 -35.27 -28.06
C GLN A 286 -3.37 -33.83 -28.19
N ILE A 287 -2.10 -33.63 -28.57
CA ILE A 287 -1.50 -32.29 -28.71
C ILE A 287 -2.09 -31.56 -29.93
N TYR A 288 -2.40 -32.29 -31.00
CA TYR A 288 -3.08 -31.71 -32.17
C TYR A 288 -4.51 -31.24 -31.84
N ARG A 289 -5.28 -32.05 -31.09
CA ARG A 289 -6.62 -31.64 -30.60
C ARG A 289 -6.54 -30.45 -29.65
N LEU A 290 -5.55 -30.44 -28.77
CA LEU A 290 -5.27 -29.30 -27.89
C LEU A 290 -5.04 -28.03 -28.72
N GLN A 291 -4.21 -28.13 -29.76
CA GLN A 291 -3.92 -27.01 -30.67
C GLN A 291 -5.20 -26.46 -31.32
N GLU A 292 -6.09 -27.32 -31.82
CA GLU A 292 -7.38 -26.89 -32.39
C GLU A 292 -8.28 -26.22 -31.34
N HIS A 293 -8.26 -26.72 -30.10
CA HIS A 293 -9.08 -26.23 -29.01
C HIS A 293 -8.74 -24.80 -28.59
N ILE A 294 -7.43 -24.47 -28.53
CA ILE A 294 -6.94 -23.19 -28.03
C ILE A 294 -6.95 -22.06 -29.08
N GLN A 295 -7.24 -22.32 -30.36
CA GLN A 295 -7.05 -21.33 -31.44
C GLN A 295 -7.80 -20.01 -31.22
N SER A 296 -9.02 -20.07 -30.69
CA SER A 296 -9.80 -18.85 -30.42
C SER A 296 -9.14 -17.96 -29.38
N ASP A 297 -8.63 -18.54 -28.29
CA ASP A 297 -7.90 -17.84 -27.24
C ASP A 297 -6.53 -17.34 -27.73
N VAL A 298 -5.84 -18.12 -28.59
CA VAL A 298 -4.59 -17.70 -29.24
C VAL A 298 -4.80 -16.44 -30.09
N LEU A 299 -5.90 -16.38 -30.85
CA LEU A 299 -6.22 -15.19 -31.65
C LEU A 299 -6.48 -13.96 -30.77
N THR A 300 -7.23 -14.12 -29.68
CA THR A 300 -7.48 -13.04 -28.72
C THR A 300 -6.20 -12.57 -28.05
N LEU A 301 -5.37 -13.50 -27.57
CA LEU A 301 -4.07 -13.19 -26.97
C LEU A 301 -3.18 -12.45 -27.96
N ARG A 302 -3.04 -12.97 -29.18
CA ARG A 302 -2.19 -12.36 -30.23
C ARG A 302 -2.64 -10.94 -30.56
N GLN A 303 -3.95 -10.72 -30.73
CA GLN A 303 -4.48 -9.40 -30.99
C GLN A 303 -4.16 -8.43 -29.85
N PHE A 304 -4.36 -8.88 -28.59
CA PHE A 304 -4.01 -8.09 -27.42
C PHE A 304 -2.51 -7.74 -27.36
N LEU A 305 -1.62 -8.71 -27.62
CA LEU A 305 -0.17 -8.50 -27.63
C LEU A 305 0.26 -7.50 -28.70
N LEU A 306 -0.31 -7.60 -29.92
CA LEU A 306 -0.05 -6.67 -31.00
C LEU A 306 -0.50 -5.26 -30.62
N ASP A 307 -1.73 -5.11 -30.14
CA ASP A 307 -2.26 -3.80 -29.75
C ASP A 307 -1.44 -3.16 -28.63
N LEU A 308 -1.04 -3.96 -27.61
CA LEU A 308 -0.22 -3.49 -26.49
C LEU A 308 1.17 -3.05 -26.93
N SER A 309 1.83 -3.80 -27.83
CA SER A 309 3.19 -3.51 -28.32
C SER A 309 3.33 -2.17 -29.05
N THR A 310 2.22 -1.63 -29.56
CA THR A 310 2.20 -0.34 -30.28
C THR A 310 2.01 0.87 -29.37
N LYS A 311 1.75 0.66 -28.07
CA LYS A 311 1.47 1.73 -27.12
C LYS A 311 2.76 2.24 -26.47
N ASP A 312 2.79 3.55 -26.22
CA ASP A 312 3.74 4.12 -25.26
C ASP A 312 3.32 3.77 -23.82
N TYR A 313 4.15 4.14 -22.83
CA TYR A 313 3.91 3.76 -21.44
C TYR A 313 2.52 4.20 -20.93
N VAL A 314 2.15 5.45 -21.19
CA VAL A 314 0.86 6.03 -20.76
C VAL A 314 -0.29 5.39 -21.53
N GLY A 315 -0.12 5.16 -22.84
CA GLY A 315 -1.08 4.44 -23.67
C GLY A 315 -1.28 3.00 -23.20
N ALA A 316 -0.23 2.32 -22.74
CA ALA A 316 -0.32 0.97 -22.19
C ALA A 316 -1.13 0.92 -20.89
N LEU A 317 -0.94 1.90 -19.99
CA LEU A 317 -1.76 2.01 -18.76
C LEU A 317 -3.24 2.20 -19.08
N THR A 318 -3.52 3.08 -20.05
CA THR A 318 -4.89 3.39 -20.49
C THR A 318 -5.53 2.17 -21.16
N PHE A 319 -4.80 1.52 -22.07
CA PHE A 319 -5.24 0.32 -22.77
C PHE A 319 -5.50 -0.86 -21.82
N ALA A 320 -4.65 -1.05 -20.80
CA ALA A 320 -4.85 -2.06 -19.76
C ALA A 320 -6.12 -1.79 -18.94
N TYR A 321 -6.38 -0.52 -18.59
CA TYR A 321 -7.61 -0.13 -17.90
C TYR A 321 -8.84 -0.39 -18.76
N ASP A 322 -8.83 0.03 -20.02
CA ASP A 322 -9.96 -0.13 -20.94
C ASP A 322 -10.24 -1.62 -21.22
N THR A 323 -9.20 -2.42 -21.42
CA THR A 323 -9.32 -3.88 -21.56
C THR A 323 -9.97 -4.51 -20.33
N LEU A 324 -9.54 -4.10 -19.13
CA LEU A 324 -10.14 -4.58 -17.89
C LEU A 324 -11.59 -4.10 -17.74
N ALA A 325 -11.90 -2.86 -18.13
CA ALA A 325 -13.24 -2.30 -18.05
C ALA A 325 -14.23 -3.03 -18.96
N LEU A 326 -13.79 -3.41 -20.16
CA LEU A 326 -14.60 -4.17 -21.12
C LEU A 326 -14.86 -5.60 -20.65
N ASN A 327 -13.86 -6.22 -20.03
CA ASN A 327 -13.94 -7.61 -19.62
C ASN A 327 -14.45 -7.79 -18.17
N SER A 328 -14.29 -6.84 -17.27
CA SER A 328 -14.67 -7.03 -15.87
C SER A 328 -16.08 -6.53 -15.55
N ARG A 329 -16.79 -7.25 -14.67
CA ARG A 329 -18.02 -6.77 -14.02
C ARG A 329 -17.74 -6.13 -12.65
N ILE A 330 -16.47 -6.01 -12.28
CA ILE A 330 -16.02 -5.52 -10.98
C ILE A 330 -15.95 -3.99 -11.02
N ASP A 331 -16.25 -3.32 -9.92
CA ASP A 331 -16.11 -1.88 -9.80
C ASP A 331 -14.62 -1.47 -9.77
N ILE A 332 -14.11 -1.05 -10.92
CA ILE A 332 -12.71 -0.61 -11.10
C ILE A 332 -12.55 0.92 -11.02
N ARG A 333 -13.57 1.67 -10.56
CA ARG A 333 -13.48 3.13 -10.37
C ARG A 333 -12.27 3.58 -9.53
N PRO A 334 -11.83 2.85 -8.47
CA PRO A 334 -10.63 3.25 -7.74
C PRO A 334 -9.35 3.24 -8.59
N ILE A 335 -9.24 2.32 -9.56
CA ILE A 335 -8.12 2.27 -10.52
C ILE A 335 -8.17 3.52 -11.41
N LYS A 336 -9.35 3.84 -11.97
CA LYS A 336 -9.54 5.03 -12.81
C LYS A 336 -9.16 6.31 -12.07
N SER A 337 -9.67 6.51 -10.86
CA SER A 337 -9.36 7.69 -10.04
C SER A 337 -7.87 7.81 -9.74
N PHE A 338 -7.18 6.69 -9.50
CA PHE A 338 -5.73 6.69 -9.30
C PHE A 338 -5.00 7.14 -10.57
N LEU A 339 -5.35 6.58 -11.74
CA LEU A 339 -4.72 6.92 -13.01
C LEU A 339 -4.95 8.40 -13.35
N GLU A 340 -6.19 8.89 -13.29
CA GLU A 340 -6.49 10.31 -13.58
C GLU A 340 -5.71 11.28 -12.69
N SER A 341 -5.49 10.92 -11.42
CA SER A 341 -4.81 11.79 -10.46
C SER A 341 -3.28 11.74 -10.54
N HIS A 342 -2.68 10.63 -10.96
CA HIS A 342 -1.22 10.42 -10.82
C HIS A 342 -0.51 9.94 -12.08
N MET A 343 -1.21 9.61 -13.17
CA MET A 343 -0.59 9.01 -14.37
C MET A 343 0.49 9.89 -14.99
N HIS A 344 0.32 11.21 -14.94
CA HIS A 344 1.29 12.20 -15.43
C HIS A 344 2.65 12.15 -14.70
N LEU A 345 2.73 11.48 -13.54
CA LEU A 345 3.97 11.33 -12.77
C LEU A 345 4.82 10.16 -13.26
N TYR A 346 4.31 9.26 -14.09
CA TYR A 346 5.01 8.00 -14.39
C TYR A 346 5.38 7.85 -15.86
N ASP A 347 6.52 7.21 -16.06
CA ASP A 347 7.10 6.79 -17.32
C ASP A 347 7.72 5.38 -17.17
N ALA A 348 8.30 4.86 -18.26
CA ALA A 348 8.95 3.55 -18.23
C ALA A 348 10.09 3.46 -17.19
N SER A 349 10.80 4.57 -16.93
CA SER A 349 11.92 4.61 -15.97
C SER A 349 11.47 4.58 -14.51
N THR A 350 10.20 4.94 -14.25
CA THR A 350 9.60 5.06 -12.91
C THR A 350 8.56 3.97 -12.64
N HIS A 351 8.51 2.91 -13.46
CA HIS A 351 7.54 1.84 -13.30
C HIS A 351 7.50 1.22 -11.89
N LEU A 352 8.66 1.02 -11.25
CA LEU A 352 8.69 0.48 -9.89
C LEU A 352 7.97 1.39 -8.89
N PHE A 353 8.02 2.72 -9.07
CA PHE A 353 7.26 3.69 -8.27
C PHE A 353 5.77 3.56 -8.53
N PHE A 354 5.37 3.45 -9.80
CA PHE A 354 3.98 3.18 -10.16
C PHE A 354 3.46 1.91 -9.44
N MET A 355 4.19 0.79 -9.53
CA MET A 355 3.81 -0.46 -8.88
C MET A 355 3.67 -0.31 -7.36
N ASN A 356 4.61 0.39 -6.72
CA ASN A 356 4.57 0.63 -5.28
C ASN A 356 3.38 1.50 -4.88
N HIS A 357 3.13 2.59 -5.60
CA HIS A 357 2.00 3.48 -5.32
C HIS A 357 0.66 2.79 -5.62
N PHE A 358 0.57 2.00 -6.69
CA PHE A 358 -0.64 1.30 -7.07
C PHE A 358 -1.02 0.19 -6.08
N LYS A 359 -0.03 -0.45 -5.42
CA LYS A 359 -0.29 -1.42 -4.33
C LYS A 359 -1.10 -0.82 -3.18
N SER A 360 -1.06 0.48 -2.95
CA SER A 360 -1.88 1.14 -1.92
C SER A 360 -3.35 1.36 -2.30
N VAL A 361 -3.72 1.20 -3.58
CA VAL A 361 -5.10 1.40 -4.03
C VAL A 361 -5.97 0.30 -3.46
N GLN A 362 -7.04 0.69 -2.76
CA GLN A 362 -8.02 -0.21 -2.17
C GLN A 362 -9.43 0.29 -2.52
N SER A 363 -10.35 -0.65 -2.74
CA SER A 363 -11.78 -0.35 -2.72
C SER A 363 -12.22 -0.12 -1.27
N ARG A 364 -13.08 0.87 -1.01
CA ARG A 364 -13.62 1.08 0.34
C ARG A 364 -14.42 -0.16 0.77
N ALA A 365 -13.94 -0.89 1.77
CA ALA A 365 -14.74 -1.88 2.47
C ALA A 365 -15.79 -1.15 3.33
N LEU A 366 -17.04 -1.22 2.89
CA LEU A 366 -18.19 -0.59 3.56
C LEU A 366 -18.77 -1.54 4.60
N THR A 367 -18.13 -1.70 5.75
CA THR A 367 -18.82 -2.31 6.90
C THR A 367 -18.32 -1.74 8.21
N GLN A 368 -19.22 -1.10 8.96
CA GLN A 368 -19.02 -0.86 10.39
C GLN A 368 -19.17 -2.20 11.10
N HIS A 369 -18.13 -2.61 11.81
CA HIS A 369 -18.10 -3.91 12.49
C HIS A 369 -18.24 -3.72 14.00
N VAL A 370 -18.95 -4.66 14.63
CA VAL A 370 -19.06 -4.75 16.10
C VAL A 370 -17.68 -4.98 16.75
N ILE A 371 -16.79 -5.67 16.04
CA ILE A 371 -15.39 -5.87 16.41
C ILE A 371 -14.50 -5.02 15.49
N ARG A 372 -13.82 -4.03 16.08
CA ARG A 372 -12.83 -3.20 15.39
C ARG A 372 -11.46 -3.84 15.53
N TRP A 373 -10.96 -4.42 14.44
CA TRP A 373 -9.60 -4.93 14.35
C TRP A 373 -8.68 -3.81 13.87
N ILE A 374 -7.54 -3.64 14.53
CA ILE A 374 -6.56 -2.58 14.24
C ILE A 374 -5.14 -3.11 14.40
N ASP A 375 -4.19 -2.42 13.77
CA ASP A 375 -2.78 -2.56 14.13
C ASP A 375 -2.55 -1.98 15.53
N ILE A 376 -1.61 -2.55 16.30
CA ILE A 376 -1.23 -2.03 17.62
C ILE A 376 -0.74 -0.58 17.58
N ARG A 377 -0.27 -0.11 16.42
CA ARG A 377 0.13 1.30 16.19
C ARG A 377 -1.03 2.25 15.97
N GLU A 378 -2.25 1.73 15.82
CA GLU A 378 -3.47 2.48 15.46
C GLU A 378 -4.54 2.42 16.56
N LEU A 379 -4.12 2.34 17.82
CA LEU A 379 -5.02 2.35 18.98
C LEU A 379 -5.96 3.57 18.93
N PRO A 380 -7.26 3.41 19.22
CA PRO A 380 -8.21 4.50 19.12
C PRO A 380 -7.94 5.59 20.17
N TYR A 381 -8.34 6.82 19.84
CA TYR A 381 -8.20 7.95 20.77
C TYR A 381 -9.04 7.77 22.04
N LEU A 382 -10.28 7.32 21.90
CA LEU A 382 -11.15 7.01 23.04
C LEU A 382 -10.88 5.59 23.50
N ALA A 383 -10.59 5.42 24.79
CA ALA A 383 -10.45 4.10 25.39
C ALA A 383 -11.75 3.31 25.16
N PRO A 384 -11.70 2.15 24.46
CA PRO A 384 -12.87 1.33 24.27
C PRO A 384 -13.27 0.67 25.59
N GLN A 385 -14.52 0.22 25.71
CA GLN A 385 -14.99 -0.51 26.89
C GLN A 385 -14.21 -1.82 27.11
N SER A 386 -13.76 -2.46 26.03
CA SER A 386 -12.92 -3.65 26.07
C SER A 386 -11.88 -3.60 24.97
N ILE A 387 -10.62 -3.82 25.34
CA ILE A 387 -9.50 -3.95 24.43
C ILE A 387 -8.81 -5.29 24.61
N PHE A 388 -8.54 -5.98 23.50
CA PHE A 388 -7.69 -7.15 23.45
C PHE A 388 -6.41 -6.77 22.71
N MET A 389 -5.24 -7.01 23.32
CA MET A 389 -3.95 -6.68 22.74
C MET A 389 -3.10 -7.94 22.61
N PHE A 390 -2.59 -8.17 21.42
CA PHE A 390 -1.70 -9.29 21.10
C PHE A 390 -0.26 -8.81 21.31
N LEU A 391 0.47 -9.51 22.16
CA LEU A 391 1.87 -9.24 22.46
C LEU A 391 2.68 -10.38 21.83
N VAL A 392 3.28 -10.12 20.66
CA VAL A 392 4.11 -11.09 19.92
C VAL A 392 5.59 -10.77 20.14
#